data_AF-A0AA39CVK4-F1
#
_entry.id   AF-A0AA39CVK4-F1
#
_cell.length_a   1.000
_cell.length_b   1.000
_cell.length_c   1.000
_cell.angle_alpha   90.00
_cell.angle_beta   90.00
_cell.angle_gamma   90.00
#
_symmetry.space_group_name_H-M   'P 1'
#
loop_
_entity.id
_entity.type
_entity.pdbx_description
1 polymer ?
#
loop_
_entity_poly.entity_id
_entity_poly.type
_entity_poly.pdbx_seq_one_letter_code
_entity_poly.pdbx_strand_id
1 'polypeptide(L)'
;MDESSGRGHREKKPSEKVKEQVTSKIDRVEDDDKSVVLPTYIAPNDPKFFQDQKEVPKIYDHTKRGADGERIDFYSLGTHVESKEKRFYVRAKRDPDTFYFHTDDAPPRYARLSDENHPQCGVESLKNVFTKDMLGKSGEFGSYTTRANVFAREGKFFFEAKVLSIAPPGREEPDRALADSQNSDRTATNRGGLRVGFCRREHHWSENLGGNAYSYGVVLRSGRAREYGSVRFNTLMYHMQGEGGKDPEDLSPGDVVGLMITLPSLEVHKKVVEGTYNPAEYPHLKCGPANTKKKSGPGKKSAKSGPKPKDGESIKSKDESSRKSASRSSIRATLQPLHGLTVPSDHDIIRDRNPFLHKGMTYFECPEYTPNHDLSRPTLNSKNKSVNPETGKKYDLLTDPHPNTELPHLRTLPGSKIELWVNGKYHGVVWEHLFAFLPPASSIEKGSRAVTGQGDVDDGLLGYYPAISHYTGGAIECKFDGPWWYGYGQDGPQHPDARPIGKRYQEQIVEDMVNDLVDEVYQEKLYHDADWMKKKVLNAVAVNVQHN
;
A
#
# COMPACT_ATOMS: atom_id res chain seq x y z
N MET A 1 -41.10 4.21 -51.62
CA MET A 1 -40.00 5.04 -52.15
C MET A 1 -39.80 6.20 -51.21
N ASP A 2 -38.60 6.25 -50.65
CA ASP A 2 -37.85 7.35 -50.03
C ASP A 2 -38.45 8.26 -48.95
N GLU A 3 -37.91 8.03 -47.74
CA GLU A 3 -37.09 8.94 -46.93
C GLU A 3 -37.38 10.46 -46.94
N SER A 4 -37.72 10.99 -45.74
CA SER A 4 -37.07 12.15 -45.11
C SER A 4 -37.91 12.62 -43.92
N SER A 5 -37.52 12.30 -42.69
CA SER A 5 -38.00 13.04 -41.51
C SER A 5 -36.85 13.37 -40.57
N GLY A 6 -36.53 14.67 -40.54
CA GLY A 6 -35.49 15.27 -39.73
C GLY A 6 -35.79 15.15 -38.22
N ARG A 7 -34.70 15.04 -37.46
CA ARG A 7 -34.69 15.04 -35.99
C ARG A 7 -35.17 16.38 -35.45
N GLY A 8 -36.32 16.39 -34.79
CA GLY A 8 -36.75 17.49 -33.93
C GLY A 8 -35.98 17.49 -32.61
N HIS A 9 -35.36 18.63 -32.29
CA HIS A 9 -34.67 18.91 -31.03
C HIS A 9 -35.71 18.95 -29.89
N ARG A 10 -35.63 18.02 -28.93
CA ARG A 10 -36.45 18.08 -27.70
C ARG A 10 -35.59 18.65 -26.57
N GLU A 11 -35.91 19.88 -26.17
CA GLU A 11 -35.33 20.56 -25.02
C GLU A 11 -35.50 19.73 -23.73
N LYS A 12 -34.41 19.50 -23.01
CA LYS A 12 -34.41 18.89 -21.68
C LYS A 12 -34.67 19.99 -20.65
N LYS A 13 -35.80 19.93 -19.96
CA LYS A 13 -36.03 20.69 -18.72
C LYS A 13 -35.06 20.19 -17.63
N PRO A 14 -34.28 21.06 -16.96
CA PRO A 14 -33.40 20.64 -15.87
C PRO A 14 -34.23 20.29 -14.63
N SER A 15 -33.96 19.15 -14.01
CA SER A 15 -34.43 18.86 -12.65
C SER A 15 -33.62 19.70 -11.66
N GLU A 16 -34.31 20.34 -10.71
CA GLU A 16 -33.69 21.12 -9.63
C GLU A 16 -32.80 20.21 -8.78
N LYS A 17 -31.49 20.33 -8.97
CA LYS A 17 -30.52 19.90 -7.96
C LYS A 17 -30.56 20.94 -6.85
N VAL A 18 -31.00 20.50 -5.66
CA VAL A 18 -30.80 21.24 -4.43
C VAL A 18 -29.29 21.46 -4.26
N LYS A 19 -28.84 22.68 -4.56
CA LYS A 19 -27.51 23.16 -4.21
C LYS A 19 -27.51 23.38 -2.70
N GLU A 20 -26.87 22.49 -1.98
CA GLU A 20 -26.46 22.75 -0.61
C GLU A 20 -25.51 23.97 -0.66
N GLN A 21 -25.97 25.09 -0.11
CA GLN A 21 -25.20 26.33 -0.04
C GLN A 21 -24.09 26.17 0.99
N VAL A 22 -22.92 25.70 0.56
CA VAL A 22 -21.67 25.89 1.31
C VAL A 22 -21.22 27.32 1.04
N THR A 23 -21.32 28.17 2.06
CA THR A 23 -20.86 29.56 2.03
C THR A 23 -19.33 29.58 1.85
N SER A 24 -18.89 30.04 0.68
CA SER A 24 -17.49 30.18 0.30
C SER A 24 -16.83 31.42 0.94
N LYS A 25 -16.89 31.53 2.27
CA LYS A 25 -16.07 32.48 3.02
C LYS A 25 -15.00 31.70 3.76
N ILE A 26 -13.90 31.46 3.06
CA ILE A 26 -12.62 31.10 3.66
C ILE A 26 -12.16 32.38 4.35
N ASP A 27 -12.09 32.38 5.68
CA ASP A 27 -11.37 33.42 6.40
C ASP A 27 -9.92 33.36 5.93
N ARG A 28 -9.52 34.35 5.13
CA ARG A 28 -8.14 34.52 4.70
C ARG A 28 -7.32 34.89 5.93
N VAL A 29 -6.71 33.89 6.55
CA VAL A 29 -5.51 34.10 7.35
C VAL A 29 -4.42 34.54 6.37
N GLU A 30 -3.84 35.72 6.61
CA GLU A 30 -2.83 36.33 5.74
C GLU A 30 -1.58 35.45 5.61
N ASP A 31 -0.91 35.58 4.45
CA ASP A 31 0.21 34.79 3.96
C ASP A 31 1.23 34.31 5.01
N ASP A 32 1.20 33.00 5.27
CA ASP A 32 2.39 32.22 5.56
C ASP A 32 2.26 30.96 4.68
N ASP A 33 3.24 30.71 3.80
CA ASP A 33 3.39 29.52 2.93
C ASP A 33 3.52 28.19 3.74
N LYS A 34 2.96 28.13 4.94
CA LYS A 34 3.22 27.17 6.01
C LYS A 34 1.96 26.64 6.70
N SER A 35 0.76 27.03 6.30
CA SER A 35 -0.44 26.46 6.89
C SER A 35 -0.81 25.14 6.19
N VAL A 36 -0.72 24.03 6.94
CA VAL A 36 -1.51 22.84 6.61
C VAL A 36 -2.98 23.30 6.66
N VAL A 37 -3.63 23.36 5.50
CA VAL A 37 -5.05 23.73 5.42
C VAL A 37 -5.83 22.51 5.89
N LEU A 38 -6.28 22.57 7.14
CA LEU A 38 -7.03 21.49 7.75
C LEU A 38 -8.46 21.45 7.17
N PRO A 39 -9.07 20.26 7.05
CA PRO A 39 -10.43 20.15 6.55
C PRO A 39 -11.38 21.03 7.37
N THR A 40 -12.13 21.91 6.70
CA THR A 40 -13.13 22.77 7.34
C THR A 40 -14.44 22.03 7.65
N TYR A 41 -14.56 20.78 7.21
CA TYR A 41 -15.73 19.96 7.47
C TYR A 41 -15.70 19.43 8.90
N ILE A 42 -16.75 19.76 9.66
CA ILE A 42 -16.98 19.23 11.00
C ILE A 42 -18.16 18.27 10.91
N ALA A 43 -17.89 16.97 11.11
CA ALA A 43 -18.95 15.96 11.09
C ALA A 43 -20.00 16.26 12.18
N PRO A 44 -21.31 16.03 11.91
CA PRO A 44 -22.37 16.40 12.82
C PRO A 44 -22.28 15.64 14.15
N ASN A 45 -22.99 16.13 15.17
CA ASN A 45 -23.14 15.43 16.45
C ASN A 45 -24.11 14.25 16.37
N ASP A 46 -23.81 13.24 15.54
CA ASP A 46 -24.60 12.01 15.43
C ASP A 46 -24.10 10.96 16.45
N PRO A 47 -24.97 10.41 17.33
CA PRO A 47 -24.62 9.36 18.28
C PRO A 47 -23.98 8.11 17.66
N LYS A 48 -24.22 7.85 16.37
CA LYS A 48 -23.62 6.71 15.66
C LYS A 48 -22.10 6.81 15.53
N PHE A 49 -21.54 8.02 15.57
CA PHE A 49 -20.09 8.21 15.49
C PHE A 49 -19.34 7.70 16.73
N PHE A 50 -20.02 7.51 17.86
CA PHE A 50 -19.42 7.02 19.10
C PHE A 50 -19.53 5.50 19.26
N GLN A 51 -20.16 4.81 18.32
CA GLN A 51 -20.36 3.36 18.39
C GLN A 51 -19.08 2.61 18.02
N ASP A 52 -18.82 1.51 18.72
CA ASP A 52 -17.73 0.61 18.37
C ASP A 52 -17.94 0.00 16.99
N GLN A 53 -16.83 -0.21 16.29
CA GLN A 53 -16.84 -0.82 14.98
C GLN A 53 -17.23 -2.29 15.04
N LYS A 54 -18.16 -2.67 14.16
CA LYS A 54 -18.71 -4.02 14.09
C LYS A 54 -18.01 -4.83 13.02
N GLU A 55 -17.88 -6.12 13.28
CA GLU A 55 -17.41 -7.08 12.29
C GLU A 55 -18.36 -7.07 11.07
N VAL A 56 -17.79 -7.18 9.87
CA VAL A 56 -18.58 -7.29 8.65
C VAL A 56 -19.37 -8.60 8.68
N PRO A 57 -20.67 -8.59 8.36
CA PRO A 57 -21.46 -9.81 8.30
C PRO A 57 -20.82 -10.84 7.37
N LYS A 58 -20.76 -12.10 7.80
CA LYS A 58 -20.20 -13.21 7.02
C LYS A 58 -21.31 -14.18 6.66
N ILE A 59 -21.57 -14.33 5.37
CA ILE A 59 -22.60 -15.20 4.81
C ILE A 59 -21.92 -16.45 4.30
N TYR A 60 -22.29 -17.62 4.83
CA TYR A 60 -21.72 -18.89 4.39
C TYR A 60 -21.90 -19.04 2.87
N ASP A 61 -20.81 -19.37 2.18
CA ASP A 61 -20.79 -19.57 0.74
C ASP A 61 -20.61 -21.06 0.40
N HIS A 62 -19.45 -21.64 0.73
CA HIS A 62 -19.17 -23.05 0.46
C HIS A 62 -18.11 -23.62 1.43
N THR A 63 -18.01 -24.95 1.48
CA THR A 63 -16.92 -25.68 2.16
C THR A 63 -15.97 -26.25 1.12
N LYS A 64 -14.67 -26.04 1.29
CA LYS A 64 -13.63 -26.82 0.63
C LYS A 64 -13.09 -27.89 1.55
N ARG A 65 -12.55 -28.96 0.97
CA ARG A 65 -11.85 -30.00 1.73
C ARG A 65 -10.35 -29.91 1.46
N GLY A 66 -9.57 -29.83 2.52
CA GLY A 66 -8.11 -29.94 2.46
C GLY A 66 -7.66 -31.34 2.03
N ALA A 67 -6.37 -31.49 1.75
CA ALA A 67 -5.78 -32.76 1.32
C ALA A 67 -5.90 -33.89 2.36
N ASP A 68 -6.01 -33.53 3.64
CA ASP A 68 -6.23 -34.41 4.79
C ASP A 68 -7.72 -34.64 5.11
N GLY A 69 -8.63 -34.07 4.31
CA GLY A 69 -10.07 -34.09 4.53
C GLY A 69 -10.58 -33.02 5.49
N GLU A 70 -9.72 -32.10 5.97
CA GLU A 70 -10.11 -30.94 6.78
C GLU A 70 -11.19 -30.13 6.07
N ARG A 71 -12.26 -29.77 6.77
CA ARG A 71 -13.33 -28.93 6.22
C ARG A 71 -13.00 -27.47 6.46
N ILE A 72 -12.96 -26.68 5.39
CA ILE A 72 -12.63 -25.26 5.42
C ILE A 72 -13.81 -24.48 4.84
N ASP A 73 -14.50 -23.74 5.70
CA ASP A 73 -15.68 -22.98 5.32
C ASP A 73 -15.30 -21.57 4.87
N PHE A 74 -15.82 -21.17 3.71
CA PHE A 74 -15.66 -19.85 3.12
C PHE A 74 -16.97 -19.06 3.19
N TYR A 75 -16.83 -17.75 3.38
CA TYR A 75 -17.90 -16.81 3.60
C TYR A 75 -17.74 -15.61 2.65
N SER A 76 -18.86 -15.21 2.06
CA SER A 76 -18.99 -13.91 1.40
C SER A 76 -19.17 -12.83 2.46
N LEU A 77 -18.50 -11.68 2.27
CA LEU A 77 -18.67 -10.54 3.16
C LEU A 77 -19.93 -9.75 2.79
N GLY A 78 -20.70 -9.34 3.80
CA GLY A 78 -21.84 -8.45 3.65
C GLY A 78 -21.42 -7.04 3.22
N THR A 79 -22.38 -6.14 3.01
CA THR A 79 -22.03 -4.80 2.52
C THR A 79 -21.21 -4.00 3.52
N HIS A 80 -20.07 -3.49 3.08
CA HIS A 80 -19.19 -2.59 3.80
C HIS A 80 -18.53 -1.60 2.82
N VAL A 81 -17.76 -0.65 3.34
CA VAL A 81 -16.98 0.26 2.50
C VAL A 81 -15.64 -0.39 2.20
N GLU A 82 -15.29 -0.38 0.92
CA GLU A 82 -14.05 -0.95 0.42
C GLU A 82 -13.27 0.13 -0.32
N SER A 83 -11.95 0.00 -0.33
CA SER A 83 -11.05 0.90 -1.06
C SER A 83 -11.37 0.93 -2.55
N LYS A 84 -11.36 2.12 -3.13
CA LYS A 84 -11.67 2.40 -4.53
C LYS A 84 -10.54 3.18 -5.19
N GLU A 85 -10.63 3.38 -6.50
CA GLU A 85 -9.71 4.27 -7.20
C GLU A 85 -9.67 5.65 -6.49
N LYS A 86 -8.45 6.10 -6.16
CA LYS A 86 -8.14 7.40 -5.51
C LYS A 86 -8.62 7.57 -4.06
N ARG A 87 -9.30 6.58 -3.47
CA ARG A 87 -9.82 6.63 -2.10
C ARG A 87 -9.58 5.35 -1.34
N PHE A 88 -9.01 5.52 -0.16
CA PHE A 88 -8.79 4.48 0.83
C PHE A 88 -9.71 4.74 2.02
N TYR A 89 -10.17 3.68 2.68
CA TYR A 89 -11.11 3.80 3.79
C TYR A 89 -10.59 3.04 5.00
N VAL A 90 -10.65 3.69 6.16
CA VAL A 90 -10.28 3.11 7.46
C VAL A 90 -11.47 3.28 8.38
N ARG A 91 -11.84 2.27 9.13
CA ARG A 91 -12.84 2.45 10.19
C ARG A 91 -12.37 3.45 11.25
N ALA A 92 -13.32 4.23 11.76
CA ALA A 92 -13.04 5.29 12.70
C ALA A 92 -14.10 5.37 13.79
N LYS A 93 -13.78 6.01 14.90
CA LYS A 93 -14.68 6.26 16.01
C LYS A 93 -14.43 7.65 16.56
N ARG A 94 -15.49 8.33 17.00
CA ARG A 94 -15.38 9.60 17.70
C ARG A 94 -15.12 9.36 19.18
N ASP A 95 -14.12 10.07 19.70
CA ASP A 95 -13.83 10.10 21.12
C ASP A 95 -14.92 10.89 21.89
N PRO A 96 -15.49 10.33 22.97
CA PRO A 96 -16.56 10.99 23.74
C PRO A 96 -16.09 12.22 24.52
N ASP A 97 -14.79 12.33 24.83
CA ASP A 97 -14.24 13.40 25.66
C ASP A 97 -13.76 14.56 24.79
N THR A 98 -12.97 14.28 23.76
CA THR A 98 -12.32 15.28 22.89
C THR A 98 -13.16 15.63 21.65
N PHE A 99 -14.10 14.75 21.25
CA PHE A 99 -14.92 14.85 20.03
C PHE A 99 -14.14 14.76 18.71
N TYR A 100 -12.83 14.53 18.75
CA TYR A 100 -12.04 14.14 17.59
C TYR A 100 -12.33 12.69 17.19
N PHE A 101 -11.89 12.31 15.99
CA PHE A 101 -11.99 10.94 15.53
C PHE A 101 -10.62 10.28 15.59
N HIS A 102 -10.62 9.02 15.97
CA HIS A 102 -9.46 8.15 15.88
C HIS A 102 -9.82 6.89 15.08
N THR A 103 -8.83 6.16 14.59
CA THR A 103 -9.10 4.86 13.95
C THR A 103 -9.60 3.85 14.99
N ASP A 104 -10.54 2.99 14.56
CA ASP A 104 -11.05 1.88 15.38
C ASP A 104 -11.18 0.64 14.49
N ASP A 105 -10.50 -0.45 14.84
CA ASP A 105 -10.54 -1.68 14.04
C ASP A 105 -11.64 -2.64 14.53
N ALA A 106 -12.31 -3.27 13.57
CA ALA A 106 -13.34 -4.25 13.85
C ALA A 106 -12.73 -5.62 14.22
N PRO A 107 -13.47 -6.48 14.96
CA PRO A 107 -13.11 -7.88 15.13
C PRO A 107 -12.75 -8.56 13.80
N PRO A 108 -11.79 -9.50 13.79
CA PRO A 108 -11.29 -10.24 14.95
C PRO A 108 -10.03 -9.66 15.67
N ARG A 109 -9.62 -8.42 15.36
CA ARG A 109 -8.54 -7.67 16.04
C ARG A 109 -7.16 -8.34 16.08
N TYR A 110 -6.70 -8.81 14.93
CA TYR A 110 -5.33 -9.27 14.71
C TYR A 110 -4.93 -9.06 13.24
N ALA A 111 -3.70 -9.42 12.89
CA ALA A 111 -3.23 -9.39 11.51
C ALA A 111 -3.95 -10.43 10.64
N ARG A 112 -4.63 -9.98 9.59
CA ARG A 112 -5.50 -10.80 8.73
C ARG A 112 -5.49 -10.28 7.30
N LEU A 113 -6.12 -11.02 6.39
CA LEU A 113 -6.54 -10.45 5.11
C LEU A 113 -7.56 -9.34 5.39
N SER A 114 -7.38 -8.22 4.72
CA SER A 114 -8.17 -7.02 4.96
C SER A 114 -9.50 -7.08 4.21
N ASP A 115 -10.56 -6.69 4.92
CA ASP A 115 -11.89 -6.41 4.40
C ASP A 115 -12.05 -4.92 4.02
N GLU A 116 -10.98 -4.14 3.96
CA GLU A 116 -11.03 -2.73 3.53
C GLU A 116 -10.08 -2.49 2.35
N ASN A 117 -8.89 -3.08 2.43
CA ASN A 117 -7.83 -3.02 1.41
C ASN A 117 -8.12 -3.97 0.25
N HIS A 118 -9.00 -3.50 -0.63
CA HIS A 118 -9.34 -4.15 -1.89
C HIS A 118 -9.95 -5.57 -1.79
N PRO A 119 -10.96 -5.82 -0.93
CA PRO A 119 -11.63 -7.11 -0.94
C PRO A 119 -12.59 -7.27 -2.13
N GLN A 120 -13.09 -6.21 -2.77
CA GLN A 120 -14.00 -6.26 -3.95
C GLN A 120 -15.16 -7.26 -3.79
N CYS A 121 -15.70 -7.39 -2.57
CA CYS A 121 -16.73 -8.38 -2.25
C CYS A 121 -18.08 -8.02 -2.88
N GLY A 122 -18.31 -6.73 -3.13
CA GLY A 122 -19.50 -6.27 -3.84
C GLY A 122 -19.53 -6.57 -5.35
N VAL A 123 -18.43 -7.07 -5.93
CA VAL A 123 -18.36 -7.40 -7.37
C VAL A 123 -18.77 -8.85 -7.57
N GLU A 124 -20.06 -9.06 -7.87
CA GLU A 124 -20.68 -10.38 -8.03
C GLU A 124 -19.92 -11.29 -9.02
N SER A 125 -19.31 -10.70 -10.04
CA SER A 125 -18.54 -11.42 -11.06
C SER A 125 -17.12 -11.83 -10.65
N LEU A 126 -16.65 -11.52 -9.43
CA LEU A 126 -15.34 -11.96 -8.91
C LEU A 126 -15.46 -13.07 -7.86
N LYS A 127 -16.54 -13.02 -7.07
CA LYS A 127 -16.83 -13.91 -5.94
C LYS A 127 -15.61 -14.08 -5.01
N ASN A 128 -15.27 -13.01 -4.30
CA ASN A 128 -14.20 -13.02 -3.29
C ASN A 128 -14.73 -13.45 -1.93
N VAL A 129 -14.19 -14.53 -1.40
CA VAL A 129 -14.65 -15.16 -0.16
C VAL A 129 -13.49 -15.45 0.79
N PHE A 130 -13.80 -15.46 2.08
CA PHE A 130 -12.81 -15.57 3.15
C PHE A 130 -13.21 -16.64 4.16
N THR A 131 -12.25 -17.21 4.87
CA THR A 131 -12.55 -18.00 6.07
C THR A 131 -13.09 -17.08 7.17
N LYS A 132 -13.76 -17.67 8.17
CA LYS A 132 -14.38 -16.89 9.25
C LYS A 132 -13.37 -16.02 10.03
N ASP A 133 -12.13 -16.49 10.16
CA ASP A 133 -11.02 -15.80 10.81
C ASP A 133 -10.28 -14.81 9.88
N MET A 134 -10.70 -14.68 8.61
CA MET A 134 -10.06 -13.81 7.62
C MET A 134 -8.58 -14.15 7.33
N LEU A 135 -8.14 -15.37 7.65
CA LEU A 135 -6.79 -15.85 7.35
C LEU A 135 -6.72 -16.58 6.01
N GLY A 136 -7.82 -17.19 5.59
CA GLY A 136 -7.97 -17.85 4.31
C GLY A 136 -8.80 -17.04 3.32
N LYS A 137 -8.48 -17.24 2.04
CA LYS A 137 -9.18 -16.62 0.91
C LYS A 137 -9.34 -17.64 -0.22
N SER A 138 -10.48 -17.56 -0.89
CA SER A 138 -10.74 -18.24 -2.15
C SER A 138 -11.42 -17.27 -3.12
N GLY A 139 -11.41 -17.61 -4.40
CA GLY A 139 -12.17 -16.91 -5.42
C GLY A 139 -12.66 -17.85 -6.50
N GLU A 140 -13.61 -17.42 -7.30
CA GLU A 140 -14.08 -18.23 -8.45
C GLU A 140 -13.73 -17.61 -9.80
N PHE A 141 -13.77 -16.28 -9.91
CA PHE A 141 -13.73 -15.60 -11.21
C PHE A 141 -12.74 -14.43 -11.24
N GLY A 142 -12.12 -14.22 -12.40
CA GLY A 142 -11.24 -13.08 -12.64
C GLY A 142 -9.88 -13.19 -11.94
N SER A 143 -9.07 -12.14 -12.11
CA SER A 143 -7.81 -11.92 -11.39
C SER A 143 -8.01 -10.79 -10.40
N TYR A 144 -7.69 -10.99 -9.13
CA TYR A 144 -7.68 -9.90 -8.16
C TYR A 144 -6.82 -10.17 -6.93
N THR A 145 -6.33 -9.09 -6.33
CA THR A 145 -5.39 -9.10 -5.21
C THR A 145 -6.04 -8.55 -3.97
N THR A 146 -5.92 -9.29 -2.86
CA THR A 146 -6.31 -8.82 -1.53
C THR A 146 -5.07 -8.68 -0.67
N ARG A 147 -4.97 -7.57 0.06
CA ARG A 147 -3.86 -7.28 0.96
C ARG A 147 -4.19 -7.70 2.39
N ALA A 148 -3.17 -7.93 3.21
CA ALA A 148 -3.32 -7.96 4.65
C ALA A 148 -3.67 -6.56 5.20
N ASN A 149 -4.17 -6.50 6.43
CA ASN A 149 -4.33 -5.25 7.19
C ASN A 149 -3.02 -4.77 7.83
N VAL A 150 -1.89 -5.44 7.55
CA VAL A 150 -0.57 -5.07 8.07
C VAL A 150 0.45 -4.94 6.94
N PHE A 151 1.49 -4.13 7.15
CA PHE A 151 2.56 -3.90 6.19
C PHE A 151 3.95 -3.80 6.83
N ALA A 152 4.96 -4.17 6.04
CA ALA A 152 6.36 -3.96 6.35
C ALA A 152 6.79 -2.56 5.92
N ARG A 153 7.36 -1.81 6.86
CA ARG A 153 7.83 -0.43 6.66
C ARG A 153 9.35 -0.30 6.78
N GLU A 154 9.96 -0.99 7.73
CA GLU A 154 11.42 -1.16 7.87
C GLU A 154 11.72 -2.44 8.64
N GLY A 155 12.96 -2.95 8.57
CA GLY A 155 13.36 -4.15 9.29
C GLY A 155 12.95 -5.44 8.58
N LYS A 156 12.80 -6.53 9.34
CA LYS A 156 12.69 -7.89 8.79
C LYS A 156 11.43 -8.62 9.28
N PHE A 157 10.59 -9.04 8.35
CA PHE A 157 9.31 -9.69 8.64
C PHE A 157 9.09 -10.97 7.86
N PHE A 158 8.39 -11.92 8.48
CA PHE A 158 8.05 -13.22 7.90
C PHE A 158 6.55 -13.51 8.02
N PHE A 159 6.02 -14.21 7.02
CA PHE A 159 4.69 -14.84 7.05
C PHE A 159 4.68 -16.12 6.21
N GLU A 160 3.71 -16.99 6.45
CA GLU A 160 3.51 -18.21 5.66
C GLU A 160 2.15 -18.20 4.97
N ALA A 161 2.05 -18.92 3.86
CA ALA A 161 0.80 -19.19 3.18
C ALA A 161 0.73 -20.65 2.73
N LYS A 162 -0.28 -21.38 3.20
CA LYS A 162 -0.56 -22.78 2.89
C LYS A 162 -1.54 -22.86 1.71
N VAL A 163 -1.17 -23.63 0.68
CA VAL A 163 -2.06 -23.92 -0.45
C VAL A 163 -3.15 -24.87 0.02
N LEU A 164 -4.40 -24.40 0.08
CA LEU A 164 -5.55 -25.22 0.49
C LEU A 164 -6.11 -26.00 -0.69
N SER A 165 -6.28 -25.31 -1.81
CA SER A 165 -6.70 -25.91 -3.05
C SER A 165 -6.10 -25.14 -4.22
N ILE A 166 -5.74 -25.88 -5.24
CA ILE A 166 -5.45 -25.39 -6.58
C ILE A 166 -6.72 -25.61 -7.40
N ALA A 167 -7.02 -24.75 -8.37
CA ALA A 167 -8.13 -25.06 -9.26
C ALA A 167 -7.69 -26.18 -10.21
N PRO A 168 -8.48 -27.25 -10.36
CA PRO A 168 -8.20 -28.26 -11.36
C PRO A 168 -8.30 -27.66 -12.77
N PRO A 169 -7.69 -28.32 -13.78
CA PRO A 169 -7.82 -27.90 -15.16
C PRO A 169 -9.25 -28.11 -15.66
N GLY A 170 -10.11 -27.12 -15.50
CA GLY A 170 -11.54 -27.22 -15.84
C GLY A 170 -12.39 -26.33 -14.94
N ARG A 171 -13.50 -25.80 -15.45
CA ARG A 171 -14.53 -25.17 -14.61
C ARG A 171 -15.20 -26.33 -13.84
N GLU A 172 -14.97 -26.44 -12.55
CA GLU A 172 -15.69 -27.42 -11.72
C GLU A 172 -17.10 -26.91 -11.41
N GLU A 173 -18.06 -27.85 -11.44
CA GLU A 173 -19.36 -27.67 -10.80
C GLU A 173 -19.16 -27.74 -9.27
N PRO A 174 -19.80 -26.86 -8.47
CA PRO A 174 -19.53 -26.67 -7.03
C PRO A 174 -19.61 -27.93 -6.14
N ASP A 175 -20.31 -28.99 -6.60
CA ASP A 175 -20.71 -30.12 -5.77
C ASP A 175 -19.92 -31.43 -6.05
N ARG A 176 -18.83 -31.38 -6.84
CA ARG A 176 -18.02 -32.57 -7.15
C ARG A 176 -16.88 -32.79 -6.16
N ALA A 177 -16.56 -34.06 -5.88
CA ALA A 177 -15.45 -34.43 -5.01
C ALA A 177 -14.09 -34.13 -5.67
N LEU A 178 -13.18 -33.49 -4.93
CA LEU A 178 -11.82 -33.10 -5.36
C LEU A 178 -10.96 -34.25 -5.93
N ALA A 179 -11.28 -35.50 -5.60
CA ALA A 179 -10.58 -36.68 -6.10
C ALA A 179 -10.94 -37.01 -7.57
N ASP A 180 -12.13 -36.65 -8.03
CA ASP A 180 -12.64 -37.01 -9.36
C ASP A 180 -12.26 -35.99 -10.45
N SER A 181 -11.77 -34.80 -10.06
CA SER A 181 -11.46 -33.68 -10.94
C SER A 181 -9.97 -33.51 -11.27
N GLN A 182 -9.10 -34.35 -10.71
CA GLN A 182 -7.67 -34.34 -11.02
C GLN A 182 -7.30 -35.03 -12.33
N ASN A 183 -8.27 -35.59 -13.08
CA ASN A 183 -7.99 -36.16 -14.40
C ASN A 183 -7.88 -35.06 -15.46
N SER A 184 -6.64 -34.74 -15.83
CA SER A 184 -6.28 -33.70 -16.79
C SER A 184 -6.76 -34.04 -18.21
N ASP A 185 -7.74 -33.32 -18.75
CA ASP A 185 -7.99 -33.32 -20.19
C ASP A 185 -6.97 -32.42 -20.90
N ARG A 186 -6.34 -32.92 -21.97
CA ARG A 186 -5.29 -32.24 -22.77
C ARG A 186 -5.78 -30.97 -23.46
N THR A 187 -7.09 -30.75 -23.53
CA THR A 187 -7.73 -29.60 -24.18
C THR A 187 -7.98 -28.42 -23.23
N ALA A 188 -7.85 -28.62 -21.91
CA ALA A 188 -8.01 -27.57 -20.92
C ALA A 188 -6.80 -26.61 -20.94
N THR A 189 -6.97 -25.43 -21.52
CA THR A 189 -5.97 -24.34 -21.46
C THR A 189 -5.94 -23.63 -20.10
N ASN A 190 -6.44 -24.25 -19.03
CA ASN A 190 -6.94 -23.57 -17.84
C ASN A 190 -5.81 -23.10 -16.90
N ARG A 191 -5.75 -21.78 -16.73
CA ARG A 191 -4.64 -20.99 -16.15
C ARG A 191 -4.83 -20.68 -14.66
N GLY A 192 -5.58 -21.51 -13.90
CA GLY A 192 -5.77 -21.35 -12.46
C GLY A 192 -4.46 -21.10 -11.72
N GLY A 193 -4.36 -20.02 -10.94
CA GLY A 193 -3.09 -19.61 -10.35
C GLY A 193 -3.26 -18.73 -9.12
N LEU A 194 -2.80 -19.22 -7.99
CA LEU A 194 -2.62 -18.41 -6.79
C LEU A 194 -1.28 -17.70 -6.86
N ARG A 195 -1.19 -16.48 -6.33
CA ARG A 195 0.09 -15.80 -6.11
C ARG A 195 0.14 -15.28 -4.69
N VAL A 196 1.27 -15.46 -4.06
CA VAL A 196 1.57 -14.95 -2.72
C VAL A 196 2.77 -14.03 -2.80
N GLY A 197 2.74 -12.93 -2.08
CA GLY A 197 3.80 -11.95 -2.17
C GLY A 197 3.56 -10.69 -1.37
N PHE A 198 4.22 -9.62 -1.80
CA PHE A 198 4.09 -8.30 -1.24
C PHE A 198 3.67 -7.29 -2.31
N CYS A 199 2.86 -6.31 -1.94
CA CYS A 199 2.55 -5.17 -2.81
C CYS A 199 2.41 -3.87 -2.03
N ARG A 200 2.60 -2.75 -2.71
CA ARG A 200 2.30 -1.42 -2.17
C ARG A 200 0.84 -1.04 -2.40
N ARG A 201 0.41 0.08 -1.82
CA ARG A 201 -0.96 0.60 -1.96
C ARG A 201 -1.31 1.02 -3.39
N GLU A 202 -0.33 1.41 -4.20
CA GLU A 202 -0.53 1.74 -5.62
C GLU A 202 -0.81 0.51 -6.49
N HIS A 203 -0.53 -0.71 -6.02
CA HIS A 203 -0.82 -1.92 -6.81
C HIS A 203 -2.32 -2.06 -7.01
N HIS A 204 -2.80 -2.00 -8.25
CA HIS A 204 -4.23 -2.05 -8.51
C HIS A 204 -4.80 -3.43 -8.17
N TRP A 205 -5.98 -3.47 -7.55
CA TRP A 205 -6.57 -4.72 -7.06
C TRP A 205 -6.95 -5.70 -8.15
N SER A 206 -7.25 -5.24 -9.37
CA SER A 206 -7.60 -6.13 -10.49
C SER A 206 -6.36 -6.74 -11.17
N GLU A 207 -5.17 -6.38 -10.72
CA GLU A 207 -3.92 -6.90 -11.25
C GLU A 207 -3.42 -8.05 -10.39
N ASN A 208 -2.70 -8.97 -11.03
CA ASN A 208 -2.01 -10.04 -10.34
C ASN A 208 -0.67 -9.52 -9.80
N LEU A 209 -0.24 -10.03 -8.64
CA LEU A 209 1.08 -9.75 -8.07
C LEU A 209 2.18 -10.09 -9.08
N GLY A 210 3.11 -9.15 -9.27
CA GLY A 210 4.15 -9.20 -10.30
C GLY A 210 3.69 -8.73 -11.68
N GLY A 211 2.44 -8.27 -11.83
CA GLY A 211 1.93 -7.63 -13.05
C GLY A 211 2.34 -6.16 -13.21
N ASN A 212 2.94 -5.57 -12.18
CA ASN A 212 3.46 -4.21 -12.17
C ASN A 212 4.66 -4.12 -11.20
N ALA A 213 5.38 -3.00 -11.21
CA ALA A 213 6.55 -2.78 -10.37
C ALA A 213 6.23 -2.45 -8.89
N TYR A 214 4.95 -2.31 -8.54
CA TYR A 214 4.50 -2.12 -7.16
C TYR A 214 4.35 -3.42 -6.38
N SER A 215 4.57 -4.57 -7.03
CA SER A 215 4.31 -5.89 -6.44
C SER A 215 5.35 -6.93 -6.81
N TYR A 216 5.58 -7.84 -5.87
CA TYR A 216 6.48 -8.98 -6.00
C TYR A 216 5.71 -10.23 -5.57
N GLY A 217 5.64 -11.26 -6.40
CA GLY A 217 4.81 -12.44 -6.14
C GLY A 217 5.39 -13.73 -6.69
N VAL A 218 5.30 -14.78 -5.87
CA VAL A 218 5.59 -16.16 -6.23
C VAL A 218 4.29 -16.79 -6.74
N VAL A 219 4.34 -17.45 -7.91
CA VAL A 219 3.17 -18.13 -8.45
C VAL A 219 3.07 -19.54 -7.85
N LEU A 220 1.90 -19.88 -7.32
CA LEU A 220 1.63 -21.20 -6.77
C LEU A 220 0.90 -22.00 -7.85
N ARG A 221 1.67 -22.54 -8.80
CA ARG A 221 1.14 -23.36 -9.91
C ARG A 221 1.09 -24.82 -9.51
N SER A 222 0.12 -25.54 -10.08
CA SER A 222 0.06 -26.99 -10.03
C SER A 222 0.30 -27.61 -11.39
N GLY A 223 1.33 -28.45 -11.48
CA GLY A 223 1.46 -29.51 -12.47
C GLY A 223 1.99 -29.17 -13.87
N ARG A 224 2.56 -27.98 -14.16
CA ARG A 224 3.20 -27.68 -15.47
C ARG A 224 4.33 -26.63 -15.42
N ALA A 225 4.98 -26.37 -14.28
CA ALA A 225 6.07 -25.39 -14.17
C ALA A 225 7.23 -25.69 -15.14
N ARG A 226 7.50 -26.98 -15.41
CA ARG A 226 8.54 -27.41 -16.36
C ARG A 226 8.25 -27.04 -17.82
N GLU A 227 6.99 -26.81 -18.18
CA GLU A 227 6.59 -26.43 -19.56
C GLU A 227 6.64 -24.91 -19.80
N TYR A 228 6.47 -24.10 -18.75
CA TYR A 228 6.32 -22.64 -18.88
C TYR A 228 7.46 -21.81 -18.25
N GLY A 229 8.46 -22.46 -17.65
CA GLY A 229 9.63 -21.80 -17.06
C GLY A 229 9.34 -21.07 -15.74
N SER A 230 10.41 -20.55 -15.13
CA SER A 230 10.54 -19.98 -13.77
C SER A 230 9.25 -19.47 -13.10
N VAL A 231 9.02 -19.88 -11.86
CA VAL A 231 7.84 -19.56 -11.01
C VAL A 231 7.76 -18.10 -10.51
N ARG A 232 8.78 -17.27 -10.75
CA ARG A 232 8.78 -15.84 -10.38
C ARG A 232 8.20 -14.98 -11.50
N PHE A 233 7.01 -14.42 -11.32
CA PHE A 233 6.30 -13.73 -12.42
C PHE A 233 6.77 -12.32 -12.75
N ASN A 234 7.84 -11.81 -12.13
CA ASN A 234 8.43 -10.55 -12.58
C ASN A 234 9.42 -10.79 -13.72
N THR A 235 8.94 -11.45 -14.79
CA THR A 235 9.73 -11.99 -15.91
C THR A 235 10.50 -10.93 -16.69
N LEU A 236 10.34 -9.65 -16.35
CA LEU A 236 10.91 -8.52 -17.09
C LEU A 236 11.61 -7.49 -16.19
N MET A 237 11.69 -7.74 -14.88
CA MET A 237 12.48 -6.96 -13.93
C MET A 237 13.74 -7.72 -13.52
N TYR A 238 14.57 -8.09 -14.50
CA TYR A 238 15.79 -8.89 -14.28
C TYR A 238 16.77 -8.24 -13.29
N HIS A 239 16.83 -6.91 -13.21
CA HIS A 239 17.69 -6.19 -12.27
C HIS A 239 17.28 -6.33 -10.80
N MET A 240 16.10 -6.89 -10.53
CA MET A 240 15.58 -7.14 -9.18
C MET A 240 15.64 -8.62 -8.81
N GLN A 241 16.17 -9.49 -9.70
CA GLN A 241 16.28 -10.91 -9.38
C GLN A 241 17.28 -11.11 -8.25
N GLY A 242 16.83 -11.78 -7.19
CA GLY A 242 17.70 -12.09 -6.07
C GLY A 242 18.74 -13.15 -6.42
N GLU A 243 19.92 -13.00 -5.82
CA GLU A 243 21.03 -13.91 -5.98
C GLU A 243 20.76 -15.26 -5.30
N GLY A 244 21.04 -16.36 -6.02
CA GLY A 244 20.86 -17.72 -5.49
C GLY A 244 19.41 -18.20 -5.39
N GLY A 245 18.43 -17.42 -5.86
CA GLY A 245 17.03 -17.82 -5.87
C GLY A 245 16.76 -19.02 -6.80
N LYS A 246 16.22 -20.10 -6.24
CA LYS A 246 15.83 -21.34 -6.92
C LYS A 246 14.33 -21.38 -7.14
N ASP A 247 13.91 -22.01 -8.22
CA ASP A 247 12.50 -22.28 -8.48
C ASP A 247 11.97 -23.29 -7.43
N PRO A 248 10.83 -23.04 -6.77
CA PRO A 248 10.19 -24.01 -5.88
C PRO A 248 9.61 -25.26 -6.55
N GLU A 249 9.68 -25.40 -7.87
CA GLU A 249 8.93 -26.39 -8.66
C GLU A 249 7.40 -26.16 -8.53
N ASP A 250 6.59 -27.06 -9.08
CA ASP A 250 5.12 -26.99 -8.93
C ASP A 250 4.73 -27.28 -7.48
N LEU A 251 3.80 -26.49 -6.95
CA LEU A 251 3.26 -26.66 -5.61
C LEU A 251 1.95 -27.44 -5.65
N SER A 252 1.76 -28.28 -4.64
CA SER A 252 0.58 -29.09 -4.42
C SER A 252 -0.25 -28.55 -3.25
N PRO A 253 -1.56 -28.87 -3.19
CA PRO A 253 -2.34 -28.65 -1.97
C PRO A 253 -1.63 -29.27 -0.75
N GLY A 254 -1.54 -28.50 0.32
CA GLY A 254 -0.77 -28.83 1.53
C GLY A 254 0.60 -28.18 1.60
N ASP A 255 1.19 -27.78 0.47
CA ASP A 255 2.47 -27.07 0.49
C ASP A 255 2.34 -25.68 1.13
N VAL A 256 3.38 -25.28 1.86
CA VAL A 256 3.45 -24.02 2.57
C VAL A 256 4.58 -23.18 2.02
N VAL A 257 4.25 -21.97 1.58
CA VAL A 257 5.19 -20.95 1.14
C VAL A 257 5.47 -19.97 2.26
N GLY A 258 6.71 -19.89 2.71
CA GLY A 258 7.20 -18.87 3.62
C GLY A 258 7.87 -17.74 2.87
N LEU A 259 7.49 -16.50 3.15
CA LEU A 259 8.13 -15.32 2.58
C LEU A 259 8.68 -14.41 3.67
N MET A 260 9.94 -14.02 3.50
CA MET A 260 10.58 -13.02 4.36
C MET A 260 10.89 -11.76 3.56
N ILE A 261 10.50 -10.60 4.06
CA ILE A 261 10.91 -9.31 3.52
C ILE A 261 11.92 -8.66 4.49
N THR A 262 13.01 -8.15 3.93
CA THR A 262 13.99 -7.31 4.64
C THR A 262 13.99 -5.93 4.00
N LEU A 263 13.85 -4.89 4.81
CA LEU A 263 13.89 -3.48 4.43
C LEU A 263 14.93 -2.76 5.30
N PRO A 264 15.68 -1.78 4.74
CA PRO A 264 16.59 -0.97 5.54
C PRO A 264 15.82 -0.05 6.50
N SER A 265 16.52 0.66 7.37
CA SER A 265 15.87 1.58 8.32
C SER A 265 15.21 2.77 7.62
N LEU A 266 14.21 3.37 8.25
CA LEU A 266 13.53 4.56 7.76
C LEU A 266 14.49 5.74 7.54
N GLU A 267 15.60 5.81 8.29
CA GLU A 267 16.68 6.77 8.04
C GLU A 267 17.29 6.58 6.65
N VAL A 268 17.58 5.32 6.27
CA VAL A 268 18.11 4.99 4.94
C VAL A 268 17.05 5.26 3.88
N HIS A 269 15.79 4.88 4.12
CA HIS A 269 14.69 5.20 3.20
C HIS A 269 14.63 6.71 2.93
N LYS A 270 14.71 7.55 3.97
CA LYS A 270 14.72 9.01 3.87
C LYS A 270 15.89 9.51 3.01
N LYS A 271 17.11 9.05 3.29
CA LYS A 271 18.29 9.41 2.47
C LYS A 271 18.14 9.01 1.00
N VAL A 272 17.54 7.85 0.73
CA VAL A 272 17.26 7.38 -0.63
C VAL A 272 16.27 8.31 -1.34
N VAL A 273 15.12 8.63 -0.73
CA VAL A 273 14.09 9.46 -1.38
C VAL A 273 14.46 10.95 -1.46
N GLU A 274 15.39 11.42 -0.61
CA GLU A 274 16.02 12.74 -0.72
C GLU A 274 17.16 12.79 -1.74
N GLY A 275 17.69 11.62 -2.16
CA GLY A 275 18.81 11.53 -3.09
C GLY A 275 20.17 11.85 -2.44
N THR A 276 20.24 11.74 -1.11
CA THR A 276 21.40 12.00 -0.28
C THR A 276 22.10 10.72 0.19
N TYR A 277 21.61 9.55 -0.22
CA TYR A 277 22.16 8.27 0.17
C TYR A 277 23.61 8.08 -0.31
N ASN A 278 24.49 7.76 0.64
CA ASN A 278 25.90 7.52 0.40
C ASN A 278 26.24 6.06 0.76
N PRO A 279 26.57 5.19 -0.22
CA PRO A 279 26.92 3.80 0.05
C PRO A 279 28.08 3.61 1.04
N ALA A 280 29.00 4.58 1.13
CA ALA A 280 30.14 4.50 2.05
C ALA A 280 29.74 4.55 3.54
N GLU A 281 28.58 5.15 3.85
CA GLU A 281 28.02 5.18 5.22
C GLU A 281 27.36 3.85 5.60
N TYR A 282 26.98 3.03 4.61
CA TYR A 282 26.25 1.78 4.81
C TYR A 282 26.88 0.63 4.02
N PRO A 283 28.16 0.28 4.26
CA PRO A 283 28.89 -0.71 3.47
C PRO A 283 28.28 -2.13 3.54
N HIS A 284 27.45 -2.39 4.54
CA HIS A 284 26.74 -3.66 4.72
C HIS A 284 25.47 -3.77 3.86
N LEU A 285 24.95 -2.66 3.30
CA LEU A 285 23.75 -2.67 2.48
C LEU A 285 24.12 -2.86 1.00
N LYS A 286 23.76 -4.02 0.44
CA LYS A 286 23.94 -4.32 -0.98
C LYS A 286 23.15 -3.31 -1.82
N CYS A 287 23.85 -2.46 -2.57
CA CYS A 287 23.22 -1.58 -3.54
C CYS A 287 22.90 -2.33 -4.83
N GLY A 288 21.81 -1.93 -5.51
CA GLY A 288 21.42 -2.51 -6.79
C GLY A 288 22.51 -2.43 -7.85
N PRO A 289 22.38 -3.18 -8.96
CA PRO A 289 23.35 -3.19 -10.04
C PRO A 289 23.31 -1.85 -10.80
N ALA A 290 23.81 -0.77 -10.21
CA ALA A 290 24.28 0.38 -10.95
C ALA A 290 25.75 0.16 -11.25
N ASN A 291 26.05 0.00 -12.53
CA ASN A 291 27.38 0.23 -13.06
C ASN A 291 27.71 1.69 -12.76
N THR A 292 28.24 1.95 -11.58
CA THR A 292 28.71 3.28 -11.16
C THR A 292 29.90 3.58 -12.06
N LYS A 293 29.63 4.11 -13.26
CA LYS A 293 30.64 4.86 -13.98
C LYS A 293 31.04 5.95 -13.01
N LYS A 294 32.19 5.77 -12.36
CA LYS A 294 32.86 6.81 -11.59
C LYS A 294 32.81 8.04 -12.46
N LYS A 295 31.95 9.01 -12.14
CA LYS A 295 32.17 10.37 -12.63
C LYS A 295 33.51 10.74 -12.02
N SER A 296 34.56 10.66 -12.84
CA SER A 296 35.82 11.31 -12.55
C SER A 296 35.49 12.72 -12.09
N GLY A 297 35.94 13.08 -10.89
CA GLY A 297 35.65 14.38 -10.28
C GLY A 297 35.94 15.53 -11.25
N PRO A 298 35.37 16.71 -11.01
CA PRO A 298 35.57 17.85 -11.89
C PRO A 298 37.07 18.17 -11.95
N GLY A 299 37.71 17.77 -13.05
CA GLY A 299 39.04 18.21 -13.39
C GLY A 299 39.02 19.73 -13.46
N LYS A 300 39.94 20.38 -12.74
CA LYS A 300 40.20 21.82 -12.82
C LYS A 300 40.28 22.23 -14.30
N LYS A 301 39.19 22.81 -14.82
CA LYS A 301 39.24 23.61 -16.04
C LYS A 301 39.38 25.06 -15.60
N SER A 302 40.56 25.59 -15.87
CA SER A 302 40.94 26.99 -15.75
C SER A 302 39.86 27.92 -16.31
N ALA A 303 39.40 28.85 -15.47
CA ALA A 303 38.43 29.87 -15.82
C ALA A 303 38.96 30.73 -16.99
N LYS A 304 38.19 30.80 -18.08
CA LYS A 304 38.28 31.87 -19.07
C LYS A 304 37.07 32.78 -18.86
N SER A 305 37.35 34.04 -18.58
CA SER A 305 36.42 35.13 -18.30
C SER A 305 35.39 35.32 -19.42
N GLY A 306 34.10 35.35 -19.03
CA GLY A 306 32.97 35.79 -19.83
C GLY A 306 31.99 36.61 -18.96
N PRO A 307 31.15 37.48 -19.55
CA PRO A 307 30.76 38.76 -18.96
C PRO A 307 29.57 38.70 -17.98
N LYS A 308 29.49 39.75 -17.15
CA LYS A 308 28.51 40.02 -16.08
C LYS A 308 27.05 39.71 -16.43
N PRO A 309 26.27 39.13 -15.50
CA PRO A 309 24.81 38.99 -15.65
C PRO A 309 24.10 40.33 -15.38
N LYS A 310 22.99 40.54 -16.07
CA LYS A 310 22.01 41.61 -15.78
C LYS A 310 21.18 41.20 -14.57
N ASP A 311 20.99 42.15 -13.66
CA ASP A 311 20.14 42.03 -12.48
C ASP A 311 18.67 41.84 -12.83
N GLY A 312 17.98 40.98 -12.06
CA GLY A 312 16.53 40.96 -11.98
C GLY A 312 15.84 39.62 -12.27
N GLU A 313 16.14 38.57 -11.50
CA GLU A 313 15.16 37.51 -11.23
C GLU A 313 15.48 36.81 -9.92
N SER A 314 14.52 36.79 -9.00
CA SER A 314 14.68 36.25 -7.65
C SER A 314 14.43 34.74 -7.63
N ILE A 315 15.51 33.97 -7.63
CA ILE A 315 15.45 32.53 -7.32
C ILE A 315 15.31 32.38 -5.80
N LYS A 316 14.08 32.24 -5.31
CA LYS A 316 13.79 31.74 -3.96
C LYS A 316 13.62 30.23 -4.01
N SER A 317 14.65 29.43 -3.69
CA SER A 317 14.49 28.01 -3.27
C SER A 317 15.83 27.32 -2.94
N LYS A 318 16.46 27.70 -1.81
CA LYS A 318 17.43 26.81 -1.13
C LYS A 318 17.69 27.17 0.33
N ASP A 319 17.51 28.44 0.68
CA ASP A 319 17.85 28.95 2.02
C ASP A 319 16.79 28.67 3.10
N GLU A 320 15.57 28.25 2.71
CA GLU A 320 14.50 27.95 3.66
C GLU A 320 14.50 26.49 4.14
N SER A 321 14.91 25.55 3.28
CA SER A 321 15.07 24.12 3.61
C SER A 321 16.21 23.91 4.61
N SER A 322 17.31 24.64 4.47
CA SER A 322 18.47 24.59 5.36
C SER A 322 18.17 25.14 6.76
N ARG A 323 17.32 26.18 6.88
CA ARG A 323 16.90 26.73 8.17
C ARG A 323 15.89 25.82 8.89
N LYS A 324 14.94 25.21 8.17
CA LYS A 324 13.97 24.25 8.74
C LYS A 324 14.66 22.97 9.25
N SER A 325 15.69 22.47 8.55
CA SER A 325 16.45 21.30 9.02
C SER A 325 17.26 21.62 10.29
N ALA A 326 17.77 22.84 10.42
CA ALA A 326 18.52 23.28 11.61
C ALA A 326 17.64 23.36 12.87
N SER A 327 16.42 23.91 12.79
CA SER A 327 15.51 23.99 13.95
C SER A 327 14.95 22.63 14.38
N ARG A 328 14.67 21.73 13.43
CA ARG A 328 14.27 20.36 13.73
C ARG A 328 15.40 19.57 14.38
N SER A 329 16.61 19.70 13.84
CA SER A 329 17.80 19.07 14.39
C SER A 329 18.07 19.53 15.82
N SER A 330 17.84 20.81 16.13
CA SER A 330 18.00 21.33 17.50
C SER A 330 16.95 20.80 18.48
N ILE A 331 15.68 20.68 18.08
CA ILE A 331 14.62 20.09 18.92
C ILE A 331 14.89 18.59 19.12
N ARG A 332 15.31 17.88 18.08
CA ARG A 332 15.62 16.46 18.16
C ARG A 332 16.84 16.18 19.04
N ALA A 333 17.84 17.04 19.01
CA ALA A 333 19.05 16.91 19.83
C ALA A 333 18.79 17.01 21.34
N THR A 334 17.66 17.58 21.77
CA THR A 334 17.28 17.66 23.19
C THR A 334 16.53 16.43 23.67
N LEU A 335 16.06 15.55 22.77
CA LEU A 335 15.38 14.32 23.14
C LEU A 335 16.38 13.30 23.69
N GLN A 336 16.20 12.92 24.95
CA GLN A 336 16.91 11.79 25.55
C GLN A 336 16.03 10.54 25.37
N PRO A 337 16.50 9.50 24.68
CA PRO A 337 15.76 8.25 24.61
C PRO A 337 15.55 7.69 26.02
N LEU A 338 14.32 7.24 26.32
CA LEU A 338 14.07 6.42 27.50
C LEU A 338 14.90 5.12 27.41
N HIS A 339 15.34 4.60 28.56
CA HIS A 339 16.26 3.46 28.62
C HIS A 339 15.80 2.29 27.73
N GLY A 340 16.63 1.91 26.76
CA GLY A 340 16.35 0.79 25.85
C GLY A 340 15.50 1.12 24.62
N LEU A 341 15.06 2.37 24.42
CA LEU A 341 14.29 2.79 23.24
C LEU A 341 15.16 3.61 22.28
N THR A 342 15.07 3.33 20.99
CA THR A 342 15.72 4.16 19.95
C THR A 342 14.87 5.39 19.65
N VAL A 343 15.50 6.54 19.42
CA VAL A 343 14.79 7.75 18.98
C VAL A 343 14.15 7.48 17.61
N PRO A 344 12.81 7.61 17.46
CA PRO A 344 12.12 7.34 16.19
C PRO A 344 12.65 8.21 15.04
N SER A 345 12.56 7.75 13.80
CA SER A 345 13.00 8.51 12.61
C SER A 345 12.38 9.92 12.55
N ASP A 346 13.11 10.90 12.03
CA ASP A 346 12.63 12.30 11.84
C ASP A 346 11.79 12.38 10.55
N HIS A 347 10.71 11.61 10.50
CA HIS A 347 9.85 11.50 9.33
C HIS A 347 8.45 11.99 9.68
N ASP A 348 7.99 12.99 8.93
CA ASP A 348 6.67 13.59 9.13
C ASP A 348 5.59 12.68 8.56
N ILE A 349 4.56 12.43 9.35
CA ILE A 349 3.33 11.78 8.92
C ILE A 349 2.28 12.88 8.77
N ILE A 350 1.72 13.02 7.57
CA ILE A 350 0.72 14.04 7.22
C ILE A 350 -0.49 13.31 6.65
N ARG A 351 -1.59 13.35 7.38
CA ARG A 351 -2.79 12.56 7.10
C ARG A 351 -3.95 13.47 6.75
N ASP A 352 -4.69 13.09 5.71
CA ASP A 352 -6.02 13.63 5.46
C ASP A 352 -7.04 12.53 5.66
N ARG A 353 -7.94 12.75 6.62
CA ARG A 353 -8.94 11.80 7.06
C ARG A 353 -10.26 12.52 7.25
N ASN A 354 -11.23 12.20 6.42
CA ASN A 354 -12.57 12.78 6.51
C ASN A 354 -13.56 11.77 7.09
N PRO A 355 -14.08 11.97 8.32
CA PRO A 355 -15.01 11.03 8.93
C PRO A 355 -16.40 11.10 8.28
N PHE A 356 -17.02 9.95 8.03
CA PHE A 356 -18.39 9.83 7.55
C PHE A 356 -19.07 8.54 8.03
N LEU A 357 -20.40 8.48 7.89
CA LEU A 357 -21.22 7.31 8.22
C LEU A 357 -21.60 6.55 6.95
N HIS A 358 -21.42 5.23 6.97
CA HIS A 358 -21.95 4.33 5.96
C HIS A 358 -22.65 3.13 6.62
N LYS A 359 -23.96 3.01 6.39
CA LYS A 359 -24.80 1.90 6.91
C LYS A 359 -24.61 1.62 8.41
N GLY A 360 -24.44 2.69 9.21
CA GLY A 360 -24.27 2.59 10.67
C GLY A 360 -22.87 2.26 11.15
N MET A 361 -21.88 2.15 10.26
CA MET A 361 -20.45 2.11 10.59
C MET A 361 -19.81 3.46 10.25
N THR A 362 -18.80 3.84 11.03
CA THR A 362 -18.05 5.08 10.82
C THR A 362 -16.71 4.79 10.13
N TYR A 363 -16.36 5.60 9.14
CA TYR A 363 -15.13 5.48 8.37
C TYR A 363 -14.45 6.84 8.23
N PHE A 364 -13.13 6.84 8.14
CA PHE A 364 -12.37 7.86 7.45
C PHE A 364 -12.35 7.56 5.94
N GLU A 365 -12.66 8.57 5.14
CA GLU A 365 -12.25 8.62 3.73
C GLU A 365 -10.88 9.29 3.67
N CYS A 366 -9.90 8.59 3.12
CA CYS A 366 -8.52 9.04 2.94
C CYS A 366 -8.18 9.08 1.44
N PRO A 367 -7.24 9.94 0.99
CA PRO A 367 -6.70 9.86 -0.35
C PRO A 367 -5.91 8.54 -0.56
N GLU A 368 -5.92 8.01 -1.78
CA GLU A 368 -5.09 6.87 -2.18
C GLU A 368 -3.88 7.33 -3.00
N TYR A 369 -2.77 6.62 -2.86
CA TYR A 369 -1.55 6.84 -3.63
C TYR A 369 -1.78 6.58 -5.11
N THR A 370 -1.25 7.48 -5.92
CA THR A 370 -1.49 7.47 -7.37
C THR A 370 -0.41 6.66 -8.06
N PRO A 371 -0.77 5.60 -8.81
CA PRO A 371 0.20 4.82 -9.55
C PRO A 371 0.92 5.68 -10.61
N ASN A 372 2.24 5.79 -10.49
CA ASN A 372 3.12 6.31 -11.51
C ASN A 372 3.17 5.37 -12.73
N HIS A 373 2.97 5.94 -13.91
CA HIS A 373 2.93 5.25 -15.20
C HIS A 373 4.18 4.41 -15.52
N ASP A 374 5.37 4.80 -15.05
CA ASP A 374 6.60 4.03 -15.25
C ASP A 374 6.57 2.69 -14.51
N LEU A 375 5.91 2.66 -13.35
CA LEU A 375 5.81 1.49 -12.48
C LEU A 375 4.51 0.69 -12.70
N SER A 376 3.48 1.29 -13.27
CA SER A 376 2.21 0.61 -13.61
C SER A 376 2.34 -0.37 -14.79
N ARG A 377 3.49 -0.40 -15.48
CA ARG A 377 3.71 -1.29 -16.62
C ARG A 377 4.27 -2.63 -16.11
N PRO A 378 3.81 -3.78 -16.65
CA PRO A 378 4.39 -5.10 -16.34
C PRO A 378 5.85 -5.23 -16.80
N THR A 379 6.31 -4.29 -17.63
CA THR A 379 7.62 -4.34 -18.27
C THR A 379 8.32 -3.01 -18.07
N LEU A 380 9.45 -3.04 -17.39
CA LEU A 380 10.49 -2.02 -17.47
C LEU A 380 11.33 -2.29 -18.73
N ASN A 381 10.71 -2.20 -19.92
CA ASN A 381 11.32 -2.67 -21.17
C ASN A 381 12.17 -1.58 -21.85
N SER A 382 13.44 -1.90 -22.11
CA SER A 382 14.43 -1.10 -22.87
C SER A 382 13.94 -0.52 -24.21
N LYS A 383 12.93 -1.15 -24.86
CA LYS A 383 12.39 -0.68 -26.15
C LYS A 383 11.50 0.57 -26.02
N ASN A 384 10.88 0.78 -24.87
CA ASN A 384 10.07 1.97 -24.57
C ASN A 384 10.79 2.78 -23.49
N LYS A 385 11.78 3.57 -23.92
CA LYS A 385 12.47 4.49 -23.01
C LYS A 385 11.46 5.47 -22.42
N SER A 386 11.30 5.45 -21.10
CA SER A 386 10.58 6.49 -20.40
C SER A 386 11.32 7.82 -20.53
N VAL A 387 10.57 8.91 -20.46
CA VAL A 387 11.08 10.27 -20.58
C VAL A 387 10.87 10.95 -19.24
N ASN A 388 11.94 11.49 -18.67
CA ASN A 388 11.83 12.31 -17.48
C ASN A 388 10.99 13.55 -17.87
N PRO A 389 9.82 13.77 -17.24
CA PRO A 389 8.93 14.87 -17.62
C PRO A 389 9.54 16.25 -17.35
N GLU A 390 10.47 16.36 -16.40
CA GLU A 390 11.12 17.61 -16.04
C GLU A 390 12.29 17.94 -16.96
N THR A 391 13.11 16.95 -17.32
CA THR A 391 14.35 17.16 -18.07
C THR A 391 14.28 16.77 -19.54
N GLY A 392 13.24 16.05 -19.96
CA GLY A 392 13.09 15.49 -21.30
C GLY A 392 14.07 14.35 -21.64
N LYS A 393 14.93 13.95 -20.69
CA LYS A 393 15.93 12.89 -20.92
C LYS A 393 15.26 11.52 -20.94
N LYS A 394 15.68 10.69 -21.89
CA LYS A 394 15.32 9.27 -21.96
C LYS A 394 16.20 8.47 -21.02
N TYR A 395 15.65 7.47 -20.33
CA TYR A 395 16.39 6.56 -19.47
C TYR A 395 15.95 5.11 -19.68
N ASP A 396 16.80 4.14 -19.31
CA ASP A 396 16.58 2.71 -19.48
C ASP A 396 16.27 2.05 -18.14
N LEU A 397 15.01 1.68 -17.96
CA LEU A 397 14.52 1.06 -16.74
C LEU A 397 15.14 -0.32 -16.45
N LEU A 398 15.90 -0.90 -17.39
CA LEU A 398 16.55 -2.20 -17.22
C LEU A 398 17.91 -2.12 -16.48
N THR A 399 18.63 -1.00 -16.60
CA THR A 399 20.02 -0.84 -16.10
C THR A 399 20.21 0.29 -15.09
N ASP A 400 19.19 1.14 -14.92
CA ASP A 400 19.32 2.43 -14.24
C ASP A 400 18.68 2.52 -12.83
N PRO A 401 17.78 1.64 -12.36
CA PRO A 401 17.26 1.72 -10.99
C PRO A 401 18.33 1.43 -9.92
N HIS A 402 18.61 2.42 -9.09
CA HIS A 402 19.55 2.35 -7.97
C HIS A 402 19.16 3.36 -6.89
N PRO A 403 19.77 3.31 -5.69
CA PRO A 403 19.38 4.19 -4.58
C PRO A 403 19.47 5.70 -4.85
N ASN A 404 20.19 6.11 -5.89
CA ASN A 404 20.47 7.51 -6.24
C ASN A 404 19.99 7.85 -7.67
N THR A 405 19.08 7.07 -8.24
CA THR A 405 18.49 7.38 -9.56
C THR A 405 17.88 8.78 -9.54
N GLU A 406 18.00 9.53 -10.62
CA GLU A 406 17.55 10.94 -10.70
C GLU A 406 16.06 11.06 -10.29
N LEU A 407 15.22 10.18 -10.83
CA LEU A 407 13.79 10.12 -10.54
C LEU A 407 13.51 9.33 -9.24
N PRO A 408 12.84 9.94 -8.24
CA PRO A 408 12.60 9.31 -6.94
C PRO A 408 11.81 8.01 -6.99
N HIS A 409 10.78 7.91 -7.83
CA HIS A 409 9.95 6.69 -7.95
C HIS A 409 10.71 5.48 -8.50
N LEU A 410 11.88 5.69 -9.10
CA LEU A 410 12.74 4.63 -9.62
C LEU A 410 13.90 4.27 -8.69
N ARG A 411 14.00 4.92 -7.52
CA ARG A 411 15.06 4.61 -6.56
C ARG A 411 14.77 3.30 -5.87
N THR A 412 15.82 2.52 -5.67
CA THR A 412 15.75 1.22 -5.00
C THR A 412 16.31 1.29 -3.59
N LEU A 413 15.76 0.47 -2.70
CA LEU A 413 16.17 0.40 -1.30
C LEU A 413 17.39 -0.52 -1.17
N PRO A 414 18.54 0.00 -0.71
CA PRO A 414 19.76 -0.80 -0.56
C PRO A 414 19.61 -1.83 0.56
N GLY A 415 20.11 -3.04 0.34
CA GLY A 415 19.97 -4.18 1.25
C GLY A 415 18.56 -4.75 1.37
N SER A 416 17.57 -4.18 0.68
CA SER A 416 16.21 -4.74 0.68
C SER A 416 16.16 -6.03 -0.13
N LYS A 417 15.39 -7.00 0.37
CA LYS A 417 15.25 -8.31 -0.28
C LYS A 417 13.99 -9.04 0.14
N ILE A 418 13.59 -10.00 -0.69
CA ILE A 418 12.57 -11.00 -0.38
C ILE A 418 13.19 -12.38 -0.52
N GLU A 419 13.01 -13.21 0.48
CA GLU A 419 13.52 -14.58 0.56
C GLU A 419 12.36 -15.58 0.61
N LEU A 420 12.58 -16.78 0.07
CA LEU A 420 11.56 -17.81 -0.12
C LEU A 420 11.92 -19.10 0.63
N TRP A 421 10.93 -19.65 1.30
CA TRP A 421 10.93 -21.02 1.82
C TRP A 421 9.74 -21.79 1.28
N VAL A 422 9.91 -23.08 1.02
CA VAL A 422 8.81 -24.01 0.73
C VAL A 422 8.93 -25.20 1.66
N ASN A 423 7.89 -25.45 2.44
CA ASN A 423 7.86 -26.50 3.46
C ASN A 423 9.10 -26.45 4.39
N GLY A 424 9.48 -25.24 4.80
CA GLY A 424 10.65 -24.99 5.66
C GLY A 424 12.02 -25.07 4.97
N LYS A 425 12.09 -25.50 3.71
CA LYS A 425 13.34 -25.56 2.92
C LYS A 425 13.63 -24.20 2.28
N TYR A 426 14.88 -23.76 2.30
CA TYR A 426 15.26 -22.46 1.76
C TYR A 426 15.46 -22.50 0.24
N HIS A 427 14.84 -21.55 -0.46
CA HIS A 427 14.93 -21.38 -1.91
C HIS A 427 15.74 -20.14 -2.32
N GLY A 428 16.38 -19.44 -1.40
CA GLY A 428 17.25 -18.31 -1.74
C GLY A 428 16.55 -16.96 -1.75
N VAL A 429 17.31 -15.94 -2.12
CA VAL A 429 16.80 -14.59 -2.32
C VAL A 429 16.09 -14.54 -3.66
N VAL A 430 14.79 -14.27 -3.65
CA VAL A 430 13.95 -14.29 -4.85
C VAL A 430 13.83 -12.90 -5.48
N TRP A 431 13.90 -11.84 -4.67
CA TRP A 431 14.02 -10.45 -5.12
C TRP A 431 15.00 -9.66 -4.27
N GLU A 432 15.70 -8.71 -4.87
CA GLU A 432 16.56 -7.72 -4.19
C GLU A 432 16.25 -6.31 -4.71
N HIS A 433 16.67 -5.30 -3.96
CA HIS A 433 16.64 -3.89 -4.39
C HIS A 433 15.22 -3.33 -4.61
N LEU A 434 14.26 -3.73 -3.78
CA LEU A 434 12.87 -3.27 -3.84
C LEU A 434 12.76 -1.74 -3.99
N PHE A 435 11.81 -1.25 -4.78
CA PHE A 435 11.60 0.19 -4.94
C PHE A 435 11.32 0.89 -3.61
N ALA A 436 11.85 2.11 -3.49
CA ALA A 436 11.49 3.04 -2.44
C ALA A 436 10.02 3.44 -2.56
N PHE A 437 9.40 3.69 -1.42
CA PHE A 437 7.98 4.02 -1.33
C PHE A 437 7.71 5.25 -0.44
N LEU A 438 8.70 5.77 0.29
CA LEU A 438 8.47 7.04 0.98
C LEU A 438 8.36 8.17 -0.06
N PRO A 439 7.59 9.23 0.21
CA PRO A 439 7.55 10.37 -0.69
C PRO A 439 8.94 10.98 -0.90
N PRO A 440 9.25 11.51 -2.10
CA PRO A 440 8.37 11.63 -3.27
C PRO A 440 8.35 10.40 -4.19
N ALA A 441 8.84 9.22 -3.75
CA ALA A 441 8.74 7.99 -4.56
C ALA A 441 7.30 7.46 -4.67
N SER A 442 6.47 7.80 -3.68
CA SER A 442 5.01 7.69 -3.70
C SER A 442 4.40 9.08 -3.59
N SER A 443 3.31 9.32 -4.33
CA SER A 443 2.62 10.60 -4.33
C SER A 443 1.11 10.43 -4.45
N ILE A 444 0.37 11.39 -3.93
CA ILE A 444 -1.09 11.51 -4.05
C ILE A 444 -1.40 12.59 -5.11
N GLU A 445 -2.39 12.33 -5.98
CA GLU A 445 -2.74 13.25 -7.07
C GLU A 445 -3.12 14.66 -6.57
N LYS A 446 -2.50 15.68 -7.18
CA LYS A 446 -2.79 17.10 -6.97
C LYS A 446 -4.21 17.40 -7.43
N GLY A 447 -5.13 17.62 -6.49
CA GLY A 447 -6.55 17.84 -6.76
C GLY A 447 -7.48 17.01 -5.88
N SER A 448 -6.96 16.01 -5.16
CA SER A 448 -7.63 15.57 -3.93
C SER A 448 -7.74 16.79 -3.02
N ARG A 449 -8.91 17.04 -2.41
CA ARG A 449 -9.24 18.23 -1.57
C ARG A 449 -8.31 18.45 -0.35
N ALA A 450 -7.25 17.66 -0.25
CA ALA A 450 -6.67 17.12 0.96
C ALA A 450 -5.16 17.38 1.13
N VAL A 451 -4.46 17.68 0.04
CA VAL A 451 -3.00 17.81 0.09
C VAL A 451 -2.60 19.23 -0.29
N THR A 452 -2.17 20.01 0.71
CA THR A 452 -1.43 21.24 0.46
C THR A 452 -0.02 20.86 -0.03
N GLY A 453 0.46 21.48 -1.13
CA GLY A 453 1.80 21.24 -1.66
C GLY A 453 1.89 20.28 -2.86
N GLN A 454 2.98 19.50 -2.96
CA GLN A 454 3.34 18.72 -4.16
C GLN A 454 2.66 17.34 -4.27
N GLY A 455 1.90 16.87 -3.28
CA GLY A 455 1.37 15.50 -3.26
C GLY A 455 2.29 14.48 -2.57
N ASP A 456 3.45 14.93 -2.09
CA ASP A 456 4.52 14.11 -1.52
C ASP A 456 4.34 13.96 0.00
N VAL A 457 3.32 13.22 0.42
CA VAL A 457 2.98 13.03 1.85
C VAL A 457 2.93 11.56 2.24
N ASP A 458 3.44 11.25 3.43
CA ASP A 458 3.32 9.94 4.04
C ASP A 458 2.15 9.98 5.02
N ASP A 459 1.14 9.14 4.79
CA ASP A 459 -0.05 9.08 5.65
C ASP A 459 0.08 8.07 6.80
N GLY A 460 1.30 7.55 7.01
CA GLY A 460 1.61 6.54 8.02
C GLY A 460 1.40 5.12 7.52
N LEU A 461 0.82 4.92 6.33
CA LEU A 461 0.41 3.61 5.81
C LEU A 461 1.21 3.21 4.56
N LEU A 462 2.36 3.84 4.31
CA LEU A 462 3.26 3.44 3.22
C LEU A 462 4.16 2.27 3.61
N GLY A 463 4.17 1.24 2.75
CA GLY A 463 5.05 0.09 2.85
C GLY A 463 4.62 -1.07 1.95
N TYR A 464 5.16 -2.25 2.24
CA TYR A 464 4.89 -3.49 1.53
C TYR A 464 3.94 -4.39 2.32
N TYR A 465 2.74 -4.60 1.80
CA TYR A 465 1.69 -5.42 2.39
C TYR A 465 1.81 -6.86 1.88
N PRO A 466 1.78 -7.88 2.76
CA PRO A 466 1.45 -9.24 2.33
C PRO A 466 0.17 -9.24 1.53
N ALA A 467 0.16 -9.98 0.43
CA ALA A 467 -0.96 -9.98 -0.48
C ALA A 467 -1.11 -11.32 -1.19
N ILE A 468 -2.36 -11.63 -1.54
CA ILE A 468 -2.76 -12.81 -2.27
C ILE A 468 -3.49 -12.39 -3.54
N SER A 469 -2.93 -12.75 -4.70
CA SER A 469 -3.70 -12.76 -5.96
C SER A 469 -4.33 -14.10 -6.19
N HIS A 470 -5.57 -14.05 -6.64
CA HIS A 470 -6.31 -15.23 -7.04
C HIS A 470 -6.59 -15.19 -8.53
N TYR A 471 -6.56 -16.35 -9.16
CA TYR A 471 -7.13 -16.58 -10.47
C TYR A 471 -7.83 -17.94 -10.50
N THR A 472 -9.15 -17.90 -10.73
CA THR A 472 -10.07 -19.02 -10.96
C THR A 472 -9.95 -20.19 -9.96
N GLY A 473 -10.80 -20.27 -8.94
CA GLY A 473 -11.01 -21.46 -8.10
C GLY A 473 -9.98 -21.85 -7.03
N GLY A 474 -8.74 -21.34 -7.03
CA GLY A 474 -7.75 -21.62 -5.96
C GLY A 474 -8.12 -21.08 -4.57
N ALA A 475 -7.64 -21.73 -3.50
CA ALA A 475 -7.77 -21.29 -2.12
C ALA A 475 -6.44 -21.36 -1.36
N ILE A 476 -6.21 -20.38 -0.49
CA ILE A 476 -4.99 -20.27 0.31
C ILE A 476 -5.33 -19.83 1.73
N GLU A 477 -4.51 -20.24 2.69
CA GLU A 477 -4.58 -19.82 4.09
C GLU A 477 -3.27 -19.15 4.48
N CYS A 478 -3.32 -18.01 5.16
CA CYS A 478 -2.15 -17.26 5.61
C CYS A 478 -1.96 -17.39 7.11
N LYS A 479 -0.69 -17.40 7.55
CA LYS A 479 -0.30 -17.14 8.93
C LYS A 479 0.57 -15.90 8.97
N PHE A 480 0.10 -14.88 9.68
CA PHE A 480 0.86 -13.65 9.93
C PHE A 480 1.61 -13.70 11.27
N ASP A 481 1.20 -14.60 12.17
CA ASP A 481 1.81 -14.88 13.46
C ASP A 481 2.07 -16.38 13.65
N GLY A 482 2.98 -16.72 14.57
CA GLY A 482 3.24 -18.11 14.96
C GLY A 482 2.12 -18.71 15.83
N PRO A 483 2.10 -20.04 16.03
CA PRO A 483 3.10 -21.00 15.56
C PRO A 483 3.02 -21.27 14.05
N TRP A 484 4.19 -21.23 13.41
CA TRP A 484 4.36 -21.52 11.99
C TRP A 484 4.03 -22.98 11.66
N TRP A 485 3.62 -23.26 10.43
CA TRP A 485 3.56 -24.63 9.92
C TRP A 485 4.97 -25.21 9.78
N TYR A 486 5.92 -24.44 9.24
CA TYR A 486 7.33 -24.84 9.12
C TYR A 486 8.28 -23.80 9.72
N GLY A 487 8.07 -22.53 9.41
CA GLY A 487 8.94 -21.42 9.77
C GLY A 487 10.19 -21.33 8.90
N TYR A 488 11.06 -20.38 9.23
CA TYR A 488 12.31 -20.10 8.50
C TYR A 488 13.57 -20.61 9.20
N GLY A 489 13.43 -21.30 10.35
CA GLY A 489 14.57 -21.71 11.19
C GLY A 489 15.17 -23.08 10.84
N GLN A 490 14.51 -23.87 9.98
CA GLN A 490 14.91 -25.25 9.68
C GLN A 490 16.04 -25.33 8.65
N ASP A 491 16.04 -24.44 7.66
CA ASP A 491 17.00 -24.38 6.56
C ASP A 491 17.21 -22.93 6.10
N GLY A 492 18.38 -22.64 5.55
CA GLY A 492 18.79 -21.30 5.11
C GLY A 492 19.49 -20.46 6.18
N PRO A 493 19.70 -19.16 5.89
CA PRO A 493 20.34 -18.24 6.81
C PRO A 493 19.55 -18.06 8.11
N GLN A 494 20.26 -17.84 9.21
CA GLN A 494 19.63 -17.52 10.48
C GLN A 494 19.20 -16.05 10.50
N HIS A 495 17.98 -15.81 10.99
CA HIS A 495 17.39 -14.47 11.07
C HIS A 495 16.87 -14.19 12.49
N PRO A 496 17.77 -14.00 13.48
CA PRO A 496 17.38 -13.79 14.88
C PRO A 496 16.59 -12.49 15.11
N ASP A 497 16.69 -11.54 14.18
CA ASP A 497 15.99 -10.25 14.17
C ASP A 497 14.68 -10.27 13.37
N ALA A 498 14.35 -11.39 12.70
CA ALA A 498 13.10 -11.51 11.95
C ALA A 498 11.91 -11.64 12.90
N ARG A 499 10.86 -10.86 12.61
CA ARG A 499 9.62 -10.85 13.41
C ARG A 499 8.46 -11.39 12.59
N PRO A 500 7.45 -12.03 13.21
CA PRO A 500 6.18 -12.26 12.54
C PRO A 500 5.62 -10.93 12.04
N ILE A 501 5.16 -10.86 10.79
CA ILE A 501 4.57 -9.61 10.28
C ILE A 501 3.32 -9.21 11.06
N GLY A 502 2.63 -10.16 11.69
CA GLY A 502 1.46 -9.88 12.51
C GLY A 502 1.74 -9.02 13.74
N LYS A 503 2.99 -8.98 14.23
CA LYS A 503 3.42 -8.00 15.25
C LYS A 503 3.21 -6.55 14.83
N ARG A 504 3.24 -6.27 13.51
CA ARG A 504 2.94 -4.93 12.98
C ARG A 504 1.51 -4.49 13.27
N TYR A 505 0.57 -5.40 13.53
CA TYR A 505 -0.81 -5.03 13.86
C TYR A 505 -0.87 -4.10 15.07
N GLN A 506 -0.23 -4.51 16.17
CA GLN A 506 -0.19 -3.70 17.39
C GLN A 506 0.67 -2.45 17.22
N GLU A 507 1.79 -2.56 16.51
CA GLU A 507 2.64 -1.39 16.24
C GLU A 507 1.92 -0.33 15.40
N GLN A 508 1.15 -0.73 14.38
CA GLN A 508 0.36 0.19 13.57
C GLN A 508 -0.76 0.85 14.37
N ILE A 509 -1.44 0.13 15.27
CA ILE A 509 -2.44 0.73 16.17
C ILE A 509 -1.79 1.82 17.03
N VAL A 510 -0.63 1.53 17.64
CA VAL A 510 0.09 2.51 18.46
C VAL A 510 0.56 3.70 17.64
N GLU A 511 1.16 3.45 16.47
CA GLU A 511 1.58 4.50 15.53
C GLU A 511 0.39 5.39 15.15
N ASP A 512 -0.77 4.80 14.87
CA ASP A 512 -1.94 5.57 14.45
C ASP A 512 -2.54 6.41 15.58
N MET A 513 -2.69 5.83 16.78
CA MET A 513 -3.15 6.56 17.96
C MET A 513 -2.21 7.73 18.32
N VAL A 514 -0.90 7.52 18.24
CA VAL A 514 0.07 8.59 18.50
C VAL A 514 -0.05 9.70 17.45
N ASN A 515 -0.23 9.36 16.18
CA ASN A 515 -0.44 10.37 15.13
C ASN A 515 -1.79 11.11 15.31
N ASP A 516 -2.86 10.42 15.72
CA ASP A 516 -4.15 11.05 16.07
C ASP A 516 -3.96 12.10 17.17
N LEU A 517 -3.26 11.74 18.27
CA LEU A 517 -2.97 12.68 19.36
C LEU A 517 -2.12 13.88 18.92
N VAL A 518 -1.13 13.66 18.04
CA VAL A 518 -0.31 14.76 17.51
C VAL A 518 -1.16 15.72 16.68
N ASP A 519 -2.06 15.19 15.85
CA ASP A 519 -2.97 15.99 15.02
C ASP A 519 -3.97 16.78 15.89
N GLU A 520 -4.52 16.16 16.94
CA GLU A 520 -5.37 16.84 17.94
C GLU A 520 -4.65 18.02 18.60
N VAL A 521 -3.46 17.78 19.15
CA VAL A 521 -2.65 18.82 19.82
C VAL A 521 -2.26 19.93 18.85
N TYR A 522 -1.94 19.59 17.59
CA TYR A 522 -1.65 20.57 16.56
C TYR A 522 -2.86 21.48 16.31
N GLN A 523 -4.05 20.88 16.17
CA GLN A 523 -5.31 21.61 15.99
C GLN A 523 -5.60 22.54 17.17
N GLU A 524 -5.55 22.02 18.40
CA GLU A 524 -5.84 22.80 19.61
C GLU A 524 -4.88 23.99 19.77
N LYS A 525 -3.60 23.78 19.46
CA LYS A 525 -2.59 24.86 19.48
C LYS A 525 -2.83 25.89 18.39
N LEU A 526 -3.22 25.47 17.20
CA LEU A 526 -3.52 26.37 16.08
C LEU A 526 -4.66 27.33 16.43
N TYR A 527 -5.68 26.83 17.15
CA TYR A 527 -6.83 27.64 17.57
C TYR A 527 -6.73 28.22 18.97
N HIS A 528 -5.63 27.93 19.69
CA HIS A 528 -5.43 28.32 21.08
C HIS A 528 -6.60 27.92 22.00
N ASP A 529 -7.21 26.75 21.76
CA ASP A 529 -8.35 26.23 22.51
C ASP A 529 -8.30 24.70 22.59
N ALA A 530 -8.08 24.17 23.80
CA ALA A 530 -8.02 22.72 24.06
C ALA A 530 -9.37 22.02 23.87
N ASP A 531 -10.49 22.74 23.93
CA ASP A 531 -11.83 22.18 23.70
C ASP A 531 -12.39 22.56 22.33
N TRP A 532 -11.53 22.99 21.39
CA TRP A 532 -11.96 23.58 20.13
C TRP A 532 -12.95 22.70 19.37
N MET A 533 -12.62 21.42 19.18
CA MET A 533 -13.46 20.47 18.44
C MET A 533 -14.79 20.21 19.16
N LYS A 534 -14.72 19.92 20.46
CA LYS A 534 -15.90 19.70 21.31
C LYS A 534 -16.87 20.88 21.27
N LYS A 535 -16.37 22.10 21.47
CA LYS A 535 -17.18 23.33 21.39
C LYS A 535 -17.78 23.50 20.00
N LYS A 536 -17.00 23.27 18.93
CA LYS A 536 -17.49 23.38 17.55
C LYS A 536 -18.61 22.40 17.25
N VAL A 537 -18.45 21.11 17.60
CA VAL A 537 -19.46 20.07 17.34
C VAL A 537 -20.74 20.32 18.14
N LEU A 538 -20.62 20.71 19.42
CA LEU A 538 -21.78 21.00 20.27
C LEU A 538 -22.50 22.29 19.84
N ASN A 539 -21.78 23.33 19.43
CA ASN A 539 -22.36 24.60 19.00
C ASN A 539 -22.94 24.55 17.57
N ALA A 540 -22.45 23.67 16.70
CA ALA A 540 -23.00 23.49 15.35
C ALA A 540 -24.47 23.06 15.37
N VAL A 541 -24.91 22.36 16.44
CA VAL A 541 -26.31 21.98 16.65
C VAL A 541 -27.23 23.20 16.83
N ALA A 542 -26.72 24.31 17.39
CA ALA A 542 -27.52 25.50 17.68
C ALA A 542 -27.97 26.26 16.41
N VAL A 543 -27.23 26.14 15.30
CA VAL A 543 -27.50 26.88 14.06
C VAL A 543 -28.60 26.21 13.21
N ASN A 544 -28.73 24.88 13.29
CA ASN A 544 -29.75 24.14 12.53
C ASN A 544 -31.15 24.15 13.17
N VAL A 545 -31.30 24.68 14.40
CA VAL A 545 -32.61 24.77 15.08
C VAL A 545 -33.31 26.11 14.81
N GLN A 546 -32.64 27.10 14.21
CA GLN A 546 -33.22 28.43 13.92
C GLN A 546 -33.79 28.59 12.50
N HIS A 547 -33.81 27.52 11.68
CA HIS A 547 -34.37 27.53 10.33
C HIS A 547 -35.47 26.48 10.10
N ASN A 548 -36.30 26.24 11.12
CA ASN A 548 -37.62 25.63 10.92
C ASN A 548 -38.72 26.67 11.06
#